data_AF-A0A1G1A543-F1
#
_entry.id   AF-A0A1G1A543-F1
#
_cell.length_a   1.000
_cell.length_b   1.000
_cell.length_c   1.000
_cell.angle_alpha   90.00
_cell.angle_beta   90.00
_cell.angle_gamma   90.00
#
_symmetry.space_group_name_H-M   'P 1'
#
loop_
_entity.id
_entity.type
_entity.pdbx_description
1 polymer ?
#
loop_
_entity_poly.entity_id
_entity_poly.type
_entity_poly.pdbx_seq_one_letter_code
_entity_poly.pdbx_strand_id
1 'polypeptide(L)'
;MNRRRSYATRVLIAVGMIVCAWGLCADPSYGTPPDPWDDLDFGWIWSVDETTTGTLRRRALGPFLERQEAGPLTFRAVRPWYSCTDNQESGRILHEYLWPVGMRRSRGEDAFARYLFFFQHDFQQSSPTGRYRSVLFPLACWGRSVQGQSYGGVFPLGGRVREFLGMDQIDFFLFPLYGHVRDVGIESHHVLWPIYARVRGPGVRRDRVFPLYGKSWREDQWTKRFVLWPIWSSVRYEYPDQTGNGFVLFPLVGRVNLNDQKGWMVLPPFFRWSRSDTQVDVNAPWPFIRYGTGDVNRFHVWPLFGWRETALEKSAFFVWPIGYAQTQQKARDVVEHRRLFPLIYHKTVRPRVESGVTEPDPTECFEQLWPLASYERRGEERRIRAPVLWPLPCPGGLERNWAPLWTLYDRTWTTNQLDESWLWGVYRRRASGNSRSWSIFPLYRSRQSDEQRAWSFLLGLAGYEREGLRRTYRFLYLFRHTRMSKPAGPEIPEDVLFKVEFSSRRIPTGVGGVAP
;
A
#
# COMPACT_ATOMS: atom_id res chain seq x y z
N MET A 1 12.37 50.43 19.41
CA MET A 1 11.60 49.30 20.02
C MET A 1 11.09 48.23 19.05
N ASN A 2 11.18 48.38 17.71
CA ASN A 2 10.65 47.39 16.75
C ASN A 2 11.58 46.21 16.37
N ARG A 3 12.90 46.28 16.60
CA ARG A 3 13.82 45.17 16.24
C ARG A 3 13.86 43.99 17.23
N ARG A 4 13.52 44.20 18.52
CA ARG A 4 13.57 43.14 19.55
C ARG A 4 12.38 42.16 19.49
N ARG A 5 11.20 42.59 19.04
CA ARG A 5 10.01 41.71 18.85
C ARG A 5 10.17 40.75 17.66
N SER A 6 10.86 41.18 16.59
CA SER A 6 11.17 40.32 15.44
C SER A 6 12.21 39.25 15.77
N TYR A 7 13.13 39.51 16.71
CA TYR A 7 14.14 38.53 17.13
C TYR A 7 13.55 37.42 18.00
N ALA A 8 12.69 37.76 18.96
CA ALA A 8 12.03 36.75 19.81
C ALA A 8 11.17 35.78 18.98
N THR A 9 10.45 36.29 17.98
CA THR A 9 9.64 35.46 17.07
C THR A 9 10.51 34.56 16.19
N ARG A 10 11.63 35.08 15.65
CA ARG A 10 12.58 34.29 14.85
C ARG A 10 13.32 33.24 15.68
N VAL A 11 13.65 33.55 16.94
CA VAL A 11 14.27 32.61 17.88
C VAL A 11 13.26 31.53 18.30
N LEU A 12 12.00 31.86 18.56
CA LEU A 12 10.95 30.86 18.82
C LEU A 12 10.70 29.94 17.63
N ILE A 13 10.73 30.45 16.40
CA ILE A 13 10.62 29.64 15.18
C ILE A 13 11.86 28.76 15.00
N ALA A 14 13.08 29.30 15.22
CA ALA A 14 14.33 28.55 15.08
C ALA A 14 14.47 27.46 16.16
N VAL A 15 14.13 27.77 17.42
CA VAL A 15 14.09 26.80 18.52
C VAL A 15 13.00 25.77 18.25
N GLY A 16 11.83 26.18 17.76
CA GLY A 16 10.78 25.28 17.31
C GLY A 16 11.25 24.30 16.24
N MET A 17 12.00 24.77 15.23
CA MET A 17 12.55 23.90 14.18
C MET A 17 13.65 22.95 14.69
N ILE A 18 14.55 23.42 15.56
CA ILE A 18 15.62 22.60 16.15
C ILE A 18 15.03 21.52 17.06
N VAL A 19 13.97 21.85 17.82
CA VAL A 19 13.29 20.93 18.73
C VAL A 19 12.39 19.94 17.97
N CYS A 20 11.75 20.35 16.87
CA CYS A 20 11.02 19.44 15.96
C CYS A 20 11.97 18.38 15.39
N ALA A 21 13.19 18.77 15.01
CA ALA A 21 14.21 17.84 14.54
C ALA A 21 14.66 16.85 15.64
N TRP A 22 14.73 17.30 16.90
CA TRP A 22 15.05 16.45 18.05
C TRP A 22 13.94 15.45 18.38
N GLY A 23 12.67 15.88 18.42
CA GLY A 23 11.52 15.02 18.72
C GLY A 23 11.21 13.96 17.64
N LEU A 24 11.67 14.18 16.41
CA LEU A 24 11.61 13.20 15.32
C LEU A 24 12.73 12.14 15.42
N CYS A 25 13.88 12.51 15.97
CA CYS A 25 15.09 11.68 16.06
C CYS A 25 15.26 10.91 17.38
N ALA A 26 14.56 11.30 18.46
CA ALA A 26 14.72 10.65 19.75
C ALA A 26 14.23 9.18 19.72
N ASP A 27 15.09 8.28 20.22
CA ASP A 27 14.84 6.85 20.38
C ASP A 27 14.16 6.62 21.75
N PRO A 28 13.00 5.94 21.85
CA PRO A 28 12.26 5.82 23.11
C PRO A 28 12.78 4.69 24.01
N SER A 29 13.96 4.11 23.71
CA SER A 29 14.54 2.98 24.44
C SER A 29 14.94 3.30 25.89
N TYR A 30 14.85 4.56 26.30
CA TYR A 30 14.90 4.96 27.69
C TYR A 30 13.53 5.43 28.14
N GLY A 31 12.95 4.70 29.11
CA GLY A 31 11.75 5.08 29.83
C GLY A 31 11.88 6.51 30.35
N THR A 32 11.31 7.43 29.58
CA THR A 32 11.27 8.85 29.88
C THR A 32 9.93 9.10 30.57
N PRO A 33 9.90 9.90 31.66
CA PRO A 33 8.64 10.33 32.25
C PRO A 33 7.79 11.04 31.18
N PRO A 34 6.45 11.09 31.31
CA PRO A 34 5.58 11.76 30.33
C PRO A 34 6.13 13.16 30.08
N ASP A 35 6.58 13.37 28.84
CA ASP A 35 7.31 14.57 28.46
C ASP A 35 6.32 15.74 28.64
N PRO A 36 6.66 16.85 29.31
CA PRO A 36 5.78 18.03 29.45
C PRO A 36 5.34 18.65 28.10
N TRP A 37 5.78 18.05 26.99
CA TRP A 37 5.56 18.40 25.61
C TRP A 37 4.52 17.52 24.89
N ASP A 38 4.01 16.45 25.51
CA ASP A 38 2.91 15.65 24.95
C ASP A 38 1.62 16.49 24.74
N ASP A 39 1.55 17.66 25.38
CA ASP A 39 0.47 18.64 25.22
C ASP A 39 0.75 19.75 24.19
N LEU A 40 1.91 19.75 23.54
CA LEU A 40 2.20 20.69 22.45
C LEU A 40 1.59 20.21 21.13
N ASP A 41 0.33 20.54 20.91
CA ASP A 41 -0.19 20.66 19.54
C ASP A 41 0.06 22.12 19.09
N PHE A 42 0.56 22.34 17.87
CA PHE A 42 0.74 23.63 17.20
C PHE A 42 0.20 23.56 15.76
N GLY A 43 -0.95 22.89 15.58
CA GLY A 43 -1.63 22.77 14.30
C GLY A 43 -0.75 22.09 13.26
N TRP A 44 -0.44 22.80 12.17
CA TRP A 44 0.42 22.28 11.12
C TRP A 44 1.91 22.34 11.48
N ILE A 45 2.37 23.15 12.43
CA ILE A 45 3.82 23.26 12.71
C ILE A 45 4.34 22.00 13.40
N TRP A 46 3.61 21.55 14.42
CA TRP A 46 3.94 20.37 15.21
C TRP A 46 2.66 19.79 15.80
N SER A 47 2.51 18.48 15.82
CA SER A 47 1.42 17.85 16.55
C SER A 47 1.70 16.41 16.91
N VAL A 48 1.26 16.02 18.10
CA VAL A 48 1.22 14.64 18.57
C VAL A 48 -0.25 14.22 18.68
N ASP A 49 -0.62 13.10 18.09
CA ASP A 49 -1.98 12.58 18.13
C ASP A 49 -2.01 11.05 18.09
N GLU A 50 -2.97 10.47 18.80
CA GLU A 50 -3.29 9.05 18.69
C GLU A 50 -4.42 8.90 17.67
N THR A 51 -4.19 8.05 16.67
CA THR A 51 -5.19 7.76 15.62
C THR A 51 -6.32 6.89 16.16
N THR A 52 -7.39 6.75 15.37
CA THR A 52 -8.52 5.86 15.67
C THR A 52 -8.14 4.39 15.87
N THR A 53 -6.97 3.99 15.37
CA THR A 53 -6.41 2.64 15.49
C THR A 53 -5.44 2.49 16.67
N GLY A 54 -5.35 3.48 17.57
CA GLY A 54 -4.42 3.47 18.71
C GLY A 54 -2.95 3.70 18.33
N THR A 55 -2.70 4.18 17.10
CA THR A 55 -1.33 4.48 16.62
C THR A 55 -0.93 5.87 17.07
N LEU A 56 0.19 5.98 17.80
CA LEU A 56 0.77 7.27 18.15
C LEU A 56 1.43 7.87 16.91
N ARG A 57 1.00 9.08 16.53
CA ARG A 57 1.42 9.80 15.33
C ARG A 57 1.96 11.18 15.72
N ARG A 58 3.19 11.46 15.31
CA ARG A 58 3.86 12.76 15.44
C ARG A 58 4.05 13.35 14.05
N ARG A 59 3.64 14.60 13.86
CA ARG A 59 3.75 15.34 12.59
C ARG A 59 4.39 16.70 12.80
N ALA A 60 5.17 17.14 11.81
CA ALA A 60 5.69 18.49 11.77
C ALA A 60 5.61 19.07 10.36
N LEU A 61 5.35 20.36 10.26
CA LEU A 61 5.13 21.07 8.99
C LEU A 61 4.04 20.36 8.14
N GLY A 62 2.88 20.08 8.73
CA GLY A 62 1.74 19.45 8.08
C GLY A 62 2.05 17.99 7.74
N PRO A 63 2.00 17.58 6.46
CA PRO A 63 2.27 16.22 6.03
C PRO A 63 3.76 15.96 5.75
N PHE A 64 4.63 16.98 5.76
CA PHE A 64 6.01 16.86 5.29
C PHE A 64 6.85 15.95 6.19
N LEU A 65 6.73 16.06 7.51
CA LEU A 65 7.45 15.23 8.46
C LEU A 65 6.46 14.40 9.28
N GLU A 66 6.65 13.09 9.34
CA GLU A 66 5.78 12.21 10.10
C GLU A 66 6.53 11.04 10.71
N ARG A 67 6.12 10.66 11.91
CA ARG A 67 6.50 9.42 12.59
C ARG A 67 5.25 8.78 13.18
N GLN A 68 5.04 7.49 12.91
CA GLN A 68 3.94 6.70 13.45
C GLN A 68 4.48 5.43 14.11
N GLU A 69 3.91 5.06 15.25
CA GLU A 69 4.26 3.86 16.01
C GLU A 69 2.97 3.10 16.36
N ALA A 70 2.80 1.92 15.74
CA ALA A 70 1.64 1.05 15.88
C ALA A 70 2.11 -0.36 16.26
N GLY A 71 2.34 -0.59 17.56
CA GLY A 71 2.91 -1.85 18.04
C GLY A 71 4.23 -2.20 17.32
N PRO A 72 4.30 -3.32 16.58
CA PRO A 72 5.51 -3.74 15.87
C PRO A 72 5.79 -2.96 14.56
N LEU A 73 4.87 -2.09 14.13
CA LEU A 73 5.01 -1.28 12.92
C LEU A 73 5.48 0.13 13.26
N THR A 74 6.63 0.52 12.72
CA THR A 74 7.09 1.92 12.77
C THR A 74 7.15 2.50 11.36
N PHE A 75 6.69 3.75 11.24
CA PHE A 75 6.71 4.47 9.97
C PHE A 75 7.31 5.86 10.18
N ARG A 76 8.19 6.26 9.27
CA ARG A 76 8.88 7.56 9.28
C ARG A 76 8.87 8.15 7.88
N ALA A 77 8.61 9.45 7.73
CA ALA A 77 8.59 10.10 6.44
C ALA A 77 9.12 11.54 6.47
N VAL A 78 9.84 11.88 5.40
CA VAL A 78 10.23 13.23 4.99
C VAL A 78 9.73 13.41 3.56
N ARG A 79 8.47 13.78 3.40
CA ARG A 79 7.77 13.76 2.11
C ARG A 79 8.18 14.91 1.19
N PRO A 80 8.14 14.71 -0.13
CA PRO A 80 7.99 13.43 -0.85
C PRO A 80 9.33 12.65 -0.96
N TRP A 81 10.41 13.15 -0.36
CA TRP A 81 11.78 12.71 -0.60
C TRP A 81 12.12 11.33 -0.05
N TYR A 82 11.60 10.97 1.12
CA TYR A 82 11.95 9.74 1.79
C TYR A 82 10.81 9.22 2.66
N SER A 83 10.60 7.92 2.67
CA SER A 83 9.84 7.24 3.73
C SER A 83 10.43 5.88 4.07
N CYS A 84 10.21 5.44 5.31
CA CYS A 84 10.66 4.19 5.85
C CYS A 84 9.50 3.52 6.59
N THR A 85 9.18 2.29 6.20
CA THR A 85 8.24 1.42 6.92
C THR A 85 9.02 0.24 7.45
N ASP A 86 9.00 0.02 8.75
CA ASP A 86 9.66 -1.08 9.43
C ASP A 86 8.61 -1.89 10.19
N ASN A 87 8.48 -3.16 9.84
CA ASN A 87 7.56 -4.10 10.45
C ASN A 87 8.37 -5.19 11.14
N GLN A 88 8.43 -5.13 12.47
CA GLN A 88 9.23 -6.02 13.30
C GLN A 88 8.73 -7.47 13.29
N GLU A 89 7.41 -7.71 13.21
CA GLU A 89 6.83 -9.06 13.15
C GLU A 89 7.26 -9.83 11.90
N SER A 90 7.24 -9.16 10.74
CA SER A 90 7.60 -9.76 9.47
C SER A 90 9.09 -9.65 9.13
N GLY A 91 9.85 -8.90 9.95
CA GLY A 91 11.23 -8.51 9.68
C GLY A 91 11.41 -7.74 8.37
N ARG A 92 10.34 -7.06 7.90
CA ARG A 92 10.33 -6.37 6.60
C ARG A 92 10.58 -4.88 6.80
N ILE A 93 11.60 -4.38 6.12
CA ILE A 93 11.92 -2.95 6.07
C ILE A 93 11.77 -2.46 4.63
N LEU A 94 11.11 -1.33 4.45
CA LEU A 94 10.88 -0.69 3.15
C LEU A 94 11.29 0.78 3.22
N HIS A 95 12.34 1.12 2.48
CA HIS A 95 12.75 2.48 2.18
C HIS A 95 12.21 2.90 0.82
N GLU A 96 11.65 4.09 0.72
CA GLU A 96 11.22 4.71 -0.53
C GLU A 96 11.91 6.06 -0.67
N TYR A 97 12.51 6.33 -1.83
CA TYR A 97 13.24 7.57 -2.12
C TYR A 97 12.57 8.25 -3.30
N LEU A 98 12.01 9.44 -3.09
CA LEU A 98 11.27 10.21 -4.09
C LEU A 98 10.42 9.31 -4.98
N TRP A 99 9.56 8.50 -4.37
CA TRP A 99 8.86 7.42 -5.07
C TRP A 99 8.18 7.97 -6.34
N PRO A 100 8.32 7.33 -7.52
CA PRO A 100 8.89 6.01 -7.76
C PRO A 100 10.37 6.02 -8.21
N VAL A 101 11.16 7.06 -7.93
CA VAL A 101 12.57 7.14 -8.37
C VAL A 101 13.42 6.04 -7.73
N GLY A 102 13.32 5.86 -6.41
CA GLY A 102 14.09 4.88 -5.65
C GLY A 102 13.25 4.09 -4.66
N MET A 103 13.58 2.83 -4.44
CA MET A 103 13.07 2.02 -3.34
C MET A 103 14.06 0.93 -2.95
N ARG A 104 14.08 0.57 -1.68
CA ARG A 104 14.79 -0.60 -1.15
C ARG A 104 13.88 -1.34 -0.18
N ARG A 105 13.68 -2.63 -0.40
CA ARG A 105 12.99 -3.53 0.52
C ARG A 105 13.97 -4.57 1.03
N SER A 106 13.90 -4.93 2.30
CA SER A 106 14.62 -6.07 2.87
C SER A 106 13.68 -6.90 3.73
N ARG A 107 13.92 -8.21 3.78
CA ARG A 107 13.24 -9.15 4.67
C ARG A 107 14.20 -10.30 5.01
N GLY A 108 14.72 -10.31 6.23
CA GLY A 108 15.78 -11.24 6.62
C GLY A 108 17.01 -11.08 5.71
N GLU A 109 17.43 -12.18 5.09
CA GLU A 109 18.57 -12.23 4.16
C GLU A 109 18.28 -11.65 2.76
N ASP A 110 17.01 -11.50 2.39
CA ASP A 110 16.60 -11.07 1.05
C ASP A 110 16.44 -9.54 0.99
N ALA A 111 17.22 -8.88 0.15
CA ALA A 111 17.16 -7.44 -0.07
C ALA A 111 17.07 -7.10 -1.56
N PHE A 112 16.14 -6.21 -1.90
CA PHE A 112 15.93 -5.73 -3.26
C PHE A 112 15.91 -4.21 -3.29
N ALA A 113 16.65 -3.61 -4.19
CA ALA A 113 16.65 -2.18 -4.45
C ALA A 113 16.41 -1.88 -5.93
N ARG A 114 15.72 -0.77 -6.19
CA ARG A 114 15.53 -0.21 -7.53
C ARG A 114 15.71 1.29 -7.46
N TYR A 115 16.59 1.82 -8.30
CA TYR A 115 16.78 3.25 -8.54
C TYR A 115 16.68 3.50 -10.04
N LEU A 116 15.52 3.98 -10.51
CA LEU A 116 15.18 4.11 -11.92
C LEU A 116 15.43 2.79 -12.70
N PHE A 117 16.50 2.75 -13.50
CA PHE A 117 16.91 1.61 -14.32
C PHE A 117 17.95 0.71 -13.66
N PHE A 118 18.42 1.06 -12.47
CA PHE A 118 19.35 0.24 -11.69
C PHE A 118 18.58 -0.64 -10.70
N PHE A 119 18.76 -1.95 -10.82
CA PHE A 119 18.13 -2.97 -9.98
C PHE A 119 19.23 -3.75 -9.26
N GLN A 120 19.04 -3.97 -7.97
CA GLN A 120 19.91 -4.80 -7.16
C GLN A 120 19.07 -5.78 -6.38
N HIS A 121 19.50 -7.03 -6.35
CA HIS A 121 18.89 -8.10 -5.57
C HIS A 121 20.00 -8.89 -4.88
N ASP A 122 20.07 -8.73 -3.57
CA ASP A 122 20.92 -9.49 -2.68
C ASP A 122 20.07 -10.57 -2.02
N PHE A 123 20.40 -11.84 -2.24
CA PHE A 123 19.63 -12.97 -1.71
C PHE A 123 20.16 -13.43 -0.35
N GLN A 124 21.36 -12.96 0.04
CA GLN A 124 22.04 -13.40 1.25
C GLN A 124 22.91 -12.26 1.80
N GLN A 125 22.23 -11.21 2.26
CA GLN A 125 22.84 -9.94 2.67
C GLN A 125 23.91 -10.09 3.76
N SER A 126 23.79 -11.09 4.65
CA SER A 126 24.74 -11.28 5.75
C SER A 126 26.04 -11.97 5.33
N SER A 127 26.07 -12.59 4.14
CA SER A 127 27.25 -13.34 3.67
C SER A 127 28.06 -12.53 2.65
N PRO A 128 29.35 -12.24 2.90
CA PRO A 128 30.22 -11.62 1.91
C PRO A 128 30.39 -12.44 0.62
N THR A 129 30.20 -13.77 0.72
CA THR A 129 30.21 -14.72 -0.40
C THR A 129 28.80 -15.03 -0.92
N GLY A 130 27.79 -14.34 -0.40
CA GLY A 130 26.39 -14.49 -0.75
C GLY A 130 26.08 -14.24 -2.22
N ARG A 131 24.98 -14.84 -2.67
CA ARG A 131 24.42 -14.66 -4.00
C ARG A 131 23.81 -13.26 -4.11
N TYR A 132 24.26 -12.49 -5.10
CA TYR A 132 23.67 -11.19 -5.41
C TYR A 132 23.65 -10.96 -6.92
N ARG A 133 22.86 -9.97 -7.33
CA ARG A 133 22.73 -9.56 -8.72
C ARG A 133 22.44 -8.08 -8.80
N SER A 134 23.11 -7.43 -9.75
CA SER A 134 22.92 -6.03 -10.09
C SER A 134 22.72 -5.89 -11.59
N VAL A 135 21.78 -5.06 -12.00
CA VAL A 135 21.40 -4.83 -13.39
C VAL A 135 21.18 -3.34 -13.60
N LEU A 136 21.99 -2.73 -14.44
CA LEU A 136 21.71 -1.42 -15.02
C LEU A 136 21.02 -1.65 -16.36
N PHE A 137 19.69 -1.72 -16.36
CA PHE A 137 18.94 -2.10 -17.55
C PHE A 137 18.96 -0.97 -18.60
N PRO A 138 19.19 -1.25 -19.89
CA PRO A 138 19.57 -2.53 -20.50
C PRO A 138 21.10 -2.71 -20.68
N LEU A 139 21.93 -1.84 -20.10
CA LEU A 139 23.34 -1.66 -20.41
C LEU A 139 24.29 -2.70 -19.80
N ALA A 140 24.11 -3.06 -18.52
CA ALA A 140 25.07 -3.91 -17.83
C ALA A 140 24.42 -4.78 -16.76
N CYS A 141 25.02 -5.93 -16.50
CA CYS A 141 24.65 -6.79 -15.38
C CYS A 141 25.88 -7.47 -14.80
N TRP A 142 25.84 -7.72 -13.49
CA TRP A 142 26.89 -8.45 -12.78
C TRP A 142 26.32 -9.07 -11.52
N GLY A 143 27.01 -10.06 -10.97
CA GLY A 143 26.56 -10.71 -9.76
C GLY A 143 27.38 -11.94 -9.41
N ARG A 144 26.87 -12.69 -8.45
CA ARG A 144 27.40 -13.95 -7.99
C ARG A 144 26.30 -15.01 -7.98
N SER A 145 26.57 -16.18 -8.55
CA SER A 145 25.65 -17.32 -8.58
C SER A 145 25.52 -17.99 -7.20
N VAL A 146 24.55 -18.91 -7.05
CA VAL A 146 24.41 -19.76 -5.86
C VAL A 146 25.69 -20.57 -5.60
N GLN A 147 26.39 -20.98 -6.66
CA GLN A 147 27.65 -21.72 -6.58
C GLN A 147 28.87 -20.82 -6.28
N GLY A 148 28.64 -19.55 -5.95
CA GLY A 148 29.70 -18.59 -5.62
C GLY A 148 30.47 -18.03 -6.82
N GLN A 149 30.04 -18.32 -8.06
CA GLN A 149 30.74 -17.89 -9.26
C GLN A 149 30.33 -16.46 -9.65
N SER A 150 31.31 -15.56 -9.71
CA SER A 150 31.11 -14.21 -10.23
C SER A 150 30.84 -14.24 -11.73
N TYR A 151 29.96 -13.36 -12.18
CA TYR A 151 29.59 -13.20 -13.57
C TYR A 151 29.32 -11.73 -13.89
N GLY A 152 29.35 -11.37 -15.16
CA GLY A 152 29.11 -10.00 -15.60
C GLY A 152 29.09 -9.86 -17.11
N GLY A 153 28.45 -8.79 -17.57
CA GLY A 153 28.35 -8.45 -18.98
C GLY A 153 27.92 -7.02 -19.23
N VAL A 154 28.40 -6.48 -20.35
CA VAL A 154 28.02 -5.17 -20.88
C VAL A 154 27.32 -5.42 -22.21
N PHE A 155 26.03 -5.11 -22.27
CA PHE A 155 25.23 -5.28 -23.48
C PHE A 155 25.43 -4.08 -24.42
N PRO A 156 25.63 -4.29 -25.73
CA PRO A 156 25.66 -5.59 -26.44
C PRO A 156 27.05 -6.24 -26.55
N LEU A 157 28.10 -5.63 -26.00
CA LEU A 157 29.50 -5.99 -26.27
C LEU A 157 29.87 -7.43 -25.92
N GLY A 158 29.52 -7.88 -24.72
CA GLY A 158 29.78 -9.24 -24.32
C GLY A 158 29.68 -9.46 -22.83
N GLY A 159 29.50 -10.72 -22.46
CA GLY A 159 29.43 -11.09 -21.06
C GLY A 159 28.88 -12.48 -20.84
N ARG A 160 29.03 -12.93 -19.59
CA ARG A 160 28.43 -14.15 -19.06
C ARG A 160 27.52 -13.75 -17.93
N VAL A 161 26.26 -14.13 -18.01
CA VAL A 161 25.23 -13.89 -16.99
C VAL A 161 24.74 -15.24 -16.50
N ARG A 162 24.54 -15.39 -15.18
CA ARG A 162 24.05 -16.65 -14.59
C ARG A 162 22.71 -16.44 -13.89
N GLU A 163 21.90 -17.50 -13.88
CA GLU A 163 20.63 -17.58 -13.13
C GLU A 163 19.68 -16.41 -13.45
N PHE A 164 19.62 -16.03 -14.73
CA PHE A 164 18.94 -14.82 -15.21
C PHE A 164 17.78 -15.19 -16.13
N LEU A 165 16.61 -14.57 -15.91
CA LEU A 165 15.36 -14.84 -16.66
C LEU A 165 14.95 -16.33 -16.69
N GLY A 166 15.25 -17.07 -15.62
CA GLY A 166 14.97 -18.51 -15.53
C GLY A 166 16.01 -19.41 -16.20
N MET A 167 17.04 -18.85 -16.84
CA MET A 167 18.12 -19.63 -17.47
C MET A 167 19.32 -19.75 -16.53
N ASP A 168 20.02 -20.89 -16.59
CA ASP A 168 21.23 -21.13 -15.81
C ASP A 168 22.40 -20.23 -16.23
N GLN A 169 22.63 -20.10 -17.55
CA GLN A 169 23.72 -19.29 -18.10
C GLN A 169 23.34 -18.68 -19.45
N ILE A 170 23.68 -17.41 -19.65
CA ILE A 170 23.59 -16.67 -20.90
C ILE A 170 24.96 -16.07 -21.19
N ASP A 171 25.62 -16.54 -22.24
CA ASP A 171 26.79 -15.93 -22.82
C ASP A 171 26.40 -15.15 -24.08
N PHE A 172 26.96 -13.97 -24.28
CA PHE A 172 26.79 -13.24 -25.52
C PHE A 172 28.08 -12.53 -25.90
N PHE A 173 28.25 -12.32 -27.20
CA PHE A 173 29.39 -11.59 -27.75
C PHE A 173 28.92 -10.77 -28.94
N LEU A 174 29.16 -9.46 -28.86
CA LEU A 174 28.73 -8.44 -29.82
C LEU A 174 27.29 -8.68 -30.28
N PHE A 175 26.35 -8.76 -29.35
CA PHE A 175 24.95 -9.01 -29.68
C PHE A 175 24.47 -8.03 -30.77
N PRO A 176 23.84 -8.50 -31.86
CA PRO A 176 23.27 -9.83 -32.03
C PRO A 176 24.17 -10.91 -32.67
N LEU A 177 25.47 -10.68 -32.86
CA LEU A 177 26.35 -11.61 -33.60
C LEU A 177 26.39 -13.02 -33.00
N TYR A 178 26.56 -13.15 -31.69
CA TYR A 178 26.56 -14.46 -31.03
C TYR A 178 25.86 -14.42 -29.67
N GLY A 179 25.10 -15.49 -29.40
CA GLY A 179 24.50 -15.76 -28.10
C GLY A 179 24.47 -17.25 -27.82
N HIS A 180 24.75 -17.64 -26.59
CA HIS A 180 24.69 -19.01 -26.12
C HIS A 180 23.93 -19.04 -24.80
N VAL A 181 22.93 -19.91 -24.71
CA VAL A 181 22.07 -20.04 -23.54
C VAL A 181 22.06 -21.49 -23.10
N ARG A 182 22.24 -21.72 -21.81
CA ARG A 182 22.17 -23.03 -21.17
C ARG A 182 21.12 -23.00 -20.06
N ASP A 183 20.30 -24.03 -20.04
CA ASP A 183 19.24 -24.23 -19.05
C ASP A 183 18.96 -25.73 -18.92
N VAL A 184 19.02 -26.31 -17.71
CA VAL A 184 18.68 -27.72 -17.37
C VAL A 184 18.76 -28.71 -18.55
N GLY A 185 19.98 -29.06 -18.97
CA GLY A 185 20.24 -30.05 -20.03
C GLY A 185 19.98 -29.57 -21.47
N ILE A 186 19.51 -28.34 -21.66
CA ILE A 186 19.25 -27.72 -22.96
C ILE A 186 20.31 -26.65 -23.24
N GLU A 187 20.94 -26.75 -24.41
CA GLU A 187 21.91 -25.77 -24.92
C GLU A 187 21.37 -25.13 -26.20
N SER A 188 21.44 -23.81 -26.29
CA SER A 188 20.96 -23.00 -27.40
C SER A 188 22.05 -22.09 -27.92
N HIS A 189 22.44 -22.25 -29.18
CA HIS A 189 23.35 -21.35 -29.87
C HIS A 189 22.58 -20.45 -30.84
N HIS A 190 22.96 -19.18 -30.89
CA HIS A 190 22.43 -18.15 -31.76
C HIS A 190 23.58 -17.49 -32.52
N VAL A 191 23.43 -17.40 -33.84
CA VAL A 191 24.36 -16.66 -34.71
C VAL A 191 23.55 -15.64 -35.48
N LEU A 192 23.96 -14.37 -35.43
CA LEU A 192 23.23 -13.24 -35.99
C LEU A 192 21.77 -13.25 -35.57
N TRP A 193 21.52 -13.24 -34.26
CA TRP A 193 20.16 -13.31 -33.72
C TRP A 193 19.25 -12.26 -34.39
N PRO A 194 18.04 -12.64 -34.88
CA PRO A 194 17.37 -13.93 -34.72
C PRO A 194 17.59 -14.95 -35.87
N ILE A 195 18.48 -14.67 -36.83
CA ILE A 195 18.63 -15.41 -38.10
C ILE A 195 18.91 -16.90 -37.87
N TYR A 196 20.00 -17.27 -37.21
CA TYR A 196 20.31 -18.67 -36.97
C TYR A 196 20.14 -19.04 -35.50
N ALA A 197 19.48 -20.18 -35.24
CA ALA A 197 19.49 -20.78 -33.92
C ALA A 197 19.50 -22.30 -33.97
N ARG A 198 20.27 -22.90 -33.07
CA ARG A 198 20.35 -24.35 -32.84
C ARG A 198 20.17 -24.64 -31.36
N VAL A 199 19.18 -25.47 -31.02
CA VAL A 199 18.89 -25.90 -29.65
C VAL A 199 18.97 -27.42 -29.58
N ARG A 200 19.63 -27.93 -28.54
CA ARG A 200 19.83 -29.36 -28.28
C ARG A 200 19.61 -29.65 -26.80
N GLY A 201 18.98 -30.77 -26.49
CA GLY A 201 18.83 -31.29 -25.13
C GLY A 201 18.14 -32.65 -25.13
N PRO A 202 17.95 -33.29 -23.97
CA PRO A 202 17.26 -34.56 -23.84
C PRO A 202 15.87 -34.52 -24.50
N GLY A 203 15.67 -35.34 -25.53
CA GLY A 203 14.41 -35.41 -26.28
C GLY A 203 14.00 -34.11 -26.99
N VAL A 204 14.91 -33.12 -27.15
CA VAL A 204 14.59 -31.81 -27.77
C VAL A 204 15.65 -31.42 -28.80
N ARG A 205 15.19 -31.09 -30.01
CA ARG A 205 16.03 -30.55 -31.06
C ARG A 205 15.32 -29.45 -31.82
N ARG A 206 15.97 -28.30 -31.98
CA ARG A 206 15.47 -27.21 -32.82
C ARG A 206 16.59 -26.64 -33.65
N ASP A 207 16.36 -26.54 -34.95
CA ASP A 207 17.27 -25.89 -35.89
C ASP A 207 16.45 -24.90 -36.73
N ARG A 208 16.87 -23.64 -36.81
CA ARG A 208 16.20 -22.62 -37.63
C ARG A 208 17.18 -21.68 -38.32
N VAL A 209 16.79 -21.25 -39.50
CA VAL A 209 17.30 -20.13 -40.27
C VAL A 209 16.10 -19.21 -40.52
N PHE A 210 15.84 -18.28 -39.61
CA PHE A 210 14.75 -17.33 -39.71
C PHE A 210 15.07 -16.24 -40.74
N PRO A 211 14.11 -15.83 -41.59
CA PRO A 211 12.71 -16.30 -41.69
C PRO A 211 12.49 -17.49 -42.63
N LEU A 212 13.55 -18.05 -43.24
CA LEU A 212 13.43 -19.03 -44.33
C LEU A 212 12.87 -20.39 -43.92
N TYR A 213 13.40 -21.00 -42.87
CA TYR A 213 13.01 -22.34 -42.44
C TYR A 213 13.31 -22.56 -40.97
N GLY A 214 12.50 -23.38 -40.31
CA GLY A 214 12.86 -23.92 -39.01
C GLY A 214 12.08 -25.17 -38.69
N LYS A 215 12.75 -26.10 -38.02
CA LYS A 215 12.17 -27.34 -37.52
C LYS A 215 12.48 -27.46 -36.04
N SER A 216 11.47 -27.81 -35.26
CA SER A 216 11.60 -28.07 -33.85
C SER A 216 10.87 -29.36 -33.54
N TRP A 217 11.54 -30.24 -32.82
CA TRP A 217 11.08 -31.58 -32.50
C TRP A 217 11.28 -31.81 -31.01
N ARG A 218 10.26 -32.38 -30.40
CA ARG A 218 10.31 -32.88 -29.03
C ARG A 218 9.71 -34.29 -29.01
N GLU A 219 10.50 -35.23 -28.53
CA GLU A 219 10.17 -36.65 -28.43
C GLU A 219 8.83 -36.86 -27.74
N ASP A 220 7.96 -37.68 -28.36
CA ASP A 220 6.61 -38.04 -27.91
C ASP A 220 5.67 -36.89 -27.57
N GLN A 221 5.98 -35.67 -28.06
CA GLN A 221 5.16 -34.49 -27.79
C GLN A 221 4.73 -33.82 -29.07
N TRP A 222 5.69 -33.34 -29.87
CA TRP A 222 5.35 -32.59 -31.07
C TRP A 222 6.51 -32.40 -32.05
N THR A 223 6.13 -32.19 -33.31
CA THR A 223 6.99 -31.68 -34.38
C THR A 223 6.39 -30.40 -34.96
N LYS A 224 7.14 -29.29 -34.91
CA LYS A 224 6.77 -28.00 -35.49
C LYS A 224 7.73 -27.64 -36.62
N ARG A 225 7.20 -27.07 -37.70
CA ARG A 225 8.02 -26.54 -38.81
C ARG A 225 7.41 -25.28 -39.40
N PHE A 226 8.24 -24.40 -39.93
CA PHE A 226 7.81 -23.29 -40.77
C PHE A 226 8.67 -23.19 -42.02
N VAL A 227 8.11 -22.64 -43.09
CA VAL A 227 8.76 -22.34 -44.37
C VAL A 227 8.37 -20.92 -44.75
N LEU A 228 9.36 -20.08 -45.04
CA LEU A 228 9.20 -18.66 -45.40
C LEU A 228 8.25 -17.94 -44.44
N TRP A 229 8.61 -17.88 -43.16
CA TRP A 229 7.77 -17.26 -42.14
C TRP A 229 7.36 -15.83 -42.57
N PRO A 230 6.08 -15.44 -42.47
CA PRO A 230 4.97 -16.18 -41.86
C PRO A 230 4.16 -17.09 -42.83
N ILE A 231 4.54 -17.23 -44.10
CA ILE A 231 3.73 -17.85 -45.17
C ILE A 231 3.24 -19.25 -44.80
N TRP A 232 4.12 -20.16 -44.38
CA TRP A 232 3.71 -21.52 -44.01
C TRP A 232 4.23 -21.93 -42.64
N SER A 233 3.33 -22.42 -41.79
CA SER A 233 3.65 -23.05 -40.50
C SER A 233 2.82 -24.31 -40.32
N SER A 234 3.40 -25.35 -39.75
CA SER A 234 2.67 -26.59 -39.43
C SER A 234 3.18 -27.23 -38.15
N VAL A 235 2.28 -27.98 -37.50
CA VAL A 235 2.51 -28.69 -36.26
C VAL A 235 1.88 -30.08 -36.35
N ARG A 236 2.54 -31.05 -35.74
CA ARG A 236 2.03 -32.38 -35.47
C ARG A 236 2.21 -32.65 -33.98
N TYR A 237 1.16 -33.08 -33.31
CA TYR A 237 1.13 -33.43 -31.89
C TYR A 237 1.01 -34.94 -31.75
N GLU A 238 1.78 -35.48 -30.81
CA GLU A 238 1.95 -36.92 -30.57
C GLU A 238 1.75 -37.28 -29.09
N TYR A 239 1.10 -36.39 -28.32
CA TYR A 239 0.74 -36.68 -26.93
C TYR A 239 -0.29 -37.81 -26.85
N PRO A 240 -0.24 -38.70 -25.84
CA PRO A 240 -1.23 -39.77 -25.66
C PRO A 240 -2.68 -39.28 -25.70
N ASP A 241 -2.95 -38.15 -25.04
CA ASP A 241 -4.31 -37.61 -24.89
C ASP A 241 -4.66 -36.58 -25.97
N GLN A 242 -3.66 -36.02 -26.68
CA GLN A 242 -3.83 -34.93 -27.65
C GLN A 242 -3.01 -35.18 -28.92
N THR A 243 -3.54 -36.02 -29.80
CA THR A 243 -2.91 -36.35 -31.09
C THR A 243 -3.55 -35.59 -32.24
N GLY A 244 -2.75 -35.18 -33.21
CA GLY A 244 -3.25 -34.60 -34.46
C GLY A 244 -2.28 -33.66 -35.14
N ASN A 245 -2.81 -32.80 -36.02
CA ASN A 245 -2.01 -31.87 -36.80
C ASN A 245 -2.69 -30.52 -36.99
N GLY A 246 -1.89 -29.54 -37.42
CA GLY A 246 -2.40 -28.25 -37.81
C GLY A 246 -1.43 -27.53 -38.73
N PHE A 247 -1.96 -26.58 -39.50
CA PHE A 247 -1.15 -25.71 -40.34
C PHE A 247 -1.78 -24.32 -40.47
N VAL A 248 -0.95 -23.37 -40.86
CA VAL A 248 -1.35 -22.01 -41.25
C VAL A 248 -0.60 -21.67 -42.53
N LEU A 249 -1.37 -21.33 -43.57
CA LEU A 249 -0.92 -20.71 -44.80
C LEU A 249 -1.31 -19.22 -44.73
N PHE A 250 -0.44 -18.37 -44.20
CA PHE A 250 -0.70 -16.95 -44.07
C PHE A 250 -0.55 -16.25 -45.44
N PRO A 251 -1.44 -15.30 -45.79
CA PRO A 251 -2.58 -14.79 -45.03
C PRO A 251 -3.91 -15.46 -45.41
N LEU A 252 -3.92 -16.68 -45.95
CA LEU A 252 -5.10 -17.26 -46.60
C LEU A 252 -5.96 -18.09 -45.63
N VAL A 253 -5.40 -19.18 -45.10
CA VAL A 253 -6.17 -20.21 -44.39
C VAL A 253 -5.32 -20.92 -43.36
N GLY A 254 -5.94 -21.42 -42.30
CA GLY A 254 -5.31 -22.34 -41.36
C GLY A 254 -6.30 -23.40 -40.89
N ARG A 255 -5.78 -24.53 -40.41
CA ARG A 255 -6.57 -25.62 -39.87
C ARG A 255 -5.87 -26.21 -38.66
N VAL A 256 -6.66 -26.57 -37.65
CA VAL A 256 -6.24 -27.39 -36.52
C VAL A 256 -7.18 -28.60 -36.48
N ASN A 257 -6.61 -29.79 -36.42
CA ASN A 257 -7.34 -31.04 -36.36
C ASN A 257 -6.64 -31.97 -35.35
N LEU A 258 -7.04 -31.83 -34.10
CA LEU A 258 -6.70 -32.70 -33.00
C LEU A 258 -7.89 -33.63 -32.70
N ASN A 259 -7.65 -34.67 -31.93
CA ASN A 259 -8.68 -35.57 -31.43
C ASN A 259 -9.70 -34.83 -30.55
N ASP A 260 -9.26 -33.92 -29.69
CA ASP A 260 -10.07 -33.15 -28.73
C ASP A 260 -10.51 -31.78 -29.27
N GLN A 261 -9.83 -31.24 -30.28
CA GLN A 261 -10.08 -29.90 -30.80
C GLN A 261 -9.94 -29.81 -32.32
N LYS A 262 -10.95 -29.21 -32.95
CA LYS A 262 -10.95 -28.92 -34.39
C LYS A 262 -11.20 -27.44 -34.62
N GLY A 263 -10.56 -26.88 -35.65
CA GLY A 263 -10.75 -25.48 -35.98
C GLY A 263 -10.21 -25.06 -37.32
N TRP A 264 -10.71 -23.92 -37.78
CA TRP A 264 -10.34 -23.29 -39.04
C TRP A 264 -10.01 -21.82 -38.81
N MET A 265 -9.13 -21.30 -39.64
CA MET A 265 -8.81 -19.89 -39.75
C MET A 265 -8.95 -19.47 -41.21
N VAL A 266 -9.53 -18.31 -41.44
CA VAL A 266 -9.61 -17.68 -42.75
C VAL A 266 -9.10 -16.26 -42.58
N LEU A 267 -8.22 -15.80 -43.46
CA LEU A 267 -7.56 -14.51 -43.32
C LEU A 267 -6.98 -14.29 -41.91
N PRO A 268 -6.12 -15.20 -41.40
CA PRO A 268 -5.55 -15.06 -40.07
C PRO A 268 -4.84 -13.70 -39.89
N PRO A 269 -5.01 -13.01 -38.74
CA PRO A 269 -5.65 -13.49 -37.52
C PRO A 269 -7.16 -13.13 -37.40
N PHE A 270 -7.80 -12.61 -38.45
CA PHE A 270 -9.12 -11.99 -38.34
C PHE A 270 -10.24 -12.99 -38.07
N PHE A 271 -10.30 -14.10 -38.84
CA PHE A 271 -11.36 -15.09 -38.69
C PHE A 271 -10.82 -16.43 -38.20
N ARG A 272 -11.36 -16.90 -37.08
CA ARG A 272 -11.01 -18.18 -36.48
C ARG A 272 -12.25 -18.80 -35.85
N TRP A 273 -12.47 -20.08 -36.11
CA TRP A 273 -13.46 -20.91 -35.44
C TRP A 273 -12.76 -22.13 -34.87
N SER A 274 -12.91 -22.39 -33.57
CA SER A 274 -12.41 -23.59 -32.91
C SER A 274 -13.49 -24.19 -32.04
N ARG A 275 -13.56 -25.51 -32.02
CA ARG A 275 -14.50 -26.33 -31.27
C ARG A 275 -13.75 -27.51 -30.66
N SER A 276 -13.90 -27.70 -29.36
CA SER A 276 -13.57 -28.91 -28.63
C SER A 276 -14.84 -29.53 -28.06
N ASP A 277 -14.69 -30.61 -27.30
CA ASP A 277 -15.81 -31.26 -26.61
C ASP A 277 -16.47 -30.35 -25.56
N THR A 278 -15.68 -29.48 -24.92
CA THR A 278 -16.13 -28.60 -23.84
C THR A 278 -16.29 -27.14 -24.26
N GLN A 279 -15.66 -26.70 -25.36
CA GLN A 279 -15.52 -25.28 -25.68
C GLN A 279 -15.73 -24.96 -27.16
N VAL A 280 -16.39 -23.84 -27.42
CA VAL A 280 -16.44 -23.20 -28.73
C VAL A 280 -15.82 -21.81 -28.61
N ASP A 281 -14.98 -21.43 -29.57
CA ASP A 281 -14.33 -20.12 -29.63
C ASP A 281 -14.30 -19.60 -31.06
N VAL A 282 -14.82 -18.38 -31.25
CA VAL A 282 -14.98 -17.70 -32.53
C VAL A 282 -14.41 -16.30 -32.44
N ASN A 283 -13.53 -15.94 -33.37
CA ASN A 283 -13.10 -14.57 -33.61
C ASN A 283 -13.49 -14.20 -35.04
N ALA A 284 -14.27 -13.13 -35.24
CA ALA A 284 -14.78 -12.78 -36.56
C ALA A 284 -15.40 -11.36 -36.61
N PRO A 285 -14.63 -10.29 -36.91
CA PRO A 285 -13.19 -10.20 -37.08
C PRO A 285 -12.47 -9.83 -35.76
N TRP A 286 -11.30 -10.43 -35.50
CA TRP A 286 -10.42 -9.99 -34.40
C TRP A 286 -9.80 -8.61 -34.70
N PRO A 287 -9.66 -7.70 -33.71
CA PRO A 287 -10.03 -7.81 -32.30
C PRO A 287 -11.48 -7.39 -32.00
N PHE A 288 -12.25 -7.00 -33.00
CA PHE A 288 -13.57 -6.39 -32.82
C PHE A 288 -14.60 -7.37 -32.26
N ILE A 289 -14.79 -8.53 -32.86
CA ILE A 289 -15.83 -9.48 -32.44
C ILE A 289 -15.20 -10.79 -31.99
N ARG A 290 -15.50 -11.18 -30.74
CA ARG A 290 -15.14 -12.49 -30.19
C ARG A 290 -16.33 -13.08 -29.46
N TYR A 291 -16.53 -14.38 -29.64
CA TYR A 291 -17.56 -15.17 -28.99
C TYR A 291 -16.93 -16.46 -28.48
N GLY A 292 -17.27 -16.91 -27.29
CA GLY A 292 -16.85 -18.22 -26.81
C GLY A 292 -17.78 -18.75 -25.74
N THR A 293 -17.95 -20.06 -25.70
CA THR A 293 -18.78 -20.78 -24.73
C THR A 293 -18.06 -22.03 -24.25
N GLY A 294 -18.30 -22.45 -23.01
CA GLY A 294 -17.63 -23.59 -22.38
C GLY A 294 -16.99 -23.16 -21.06
N ASP A 295 -15.71 -23.52 -20.87
CA ASP A 295 -14.94 -23.12 -19.68
C ASP A 295 -14.84 -21.59 -19.50
N VAL A 296 -14.87 -20.86 -20.62
CA VAL A 296 -14.88 -19.40 -20.65
C VAL A 296 -16.01 -18.94 -21.57
N ASN A 297 -17.07 -18.43 -20.97
CA ASN A 297 -18.13 -17.76 -21.70
C ASN A 297 -17.71 -16.31 -21.97
N ARG A 298 -17.77 -15.85 -23.21
CA ARG A 298 -17.43 -14.47 -23.54
C ARG A 298 -18.15 -14.00 -24.79
N PHE A 299 -18.47 -12.73 -24.81
CA PHE A 299 -18.88 -12.05 -26.02
C PHE A 299 -18.41 -10.61 -25.95
N HIS A 300 -17.73 -10.13 -26.99
CA HIS A 300 -17.44 -8.71 -27.06
C HIS A 300 -17.43 -8.18 -28.48
N VAL A 301 -17.83 -6.92 -28.59
CA VAL A 301 -17.72 -6.03 -29.73
C VAL A 301 -16.80 -4.88 -29.30
N TRP A 302 -15.50 -5.08 -29.36
CA TRP A 302 -14.51 -4.08 -28.98
C TRP A 302 -14.49 -2.94 -30.01
N PRO A 303 -14.38 -1.66 -29.60
CA PRO A 303 -14.26 -1.16 -28.22
C PRO A 303 -15.61 -0.87 -27.53
N LEU A 304 -16.75 -1.16 -28.16
CA LEU A 304 -18.07 -0.70 -27.72
C LEU A 304 -18.59 -1.37 -26.44
N PHE A 305 -18.58 -2.70 -26.37
CA PHE A 305 -19.00 -3.42 -25.17
C PHE A 305 -18.53 -4.87 -25.20
N GLY A 306 -18.51 -5.50 -24.04
CA GLY A 306 -18.21 -6.92 -23.97
C GLY A 306 -18.25 -7.45 -22.56
N TRP A 307 -18.34 -8.77 -22.46
CA TRP A 307 -18.30 -9.49 -21.20
C TRP A 307 -17.50 -10.78 -21.33
N ARG A 308 -17.02 -11.25 -20.19
CA ARG A 308 -16.28 -12.50 -20.02
C ARG A 308 -16.63 -13.09 -18.67
N GLU A 309 -16.91 -14.37 -18.65
CA GLU A 309 -17.27 -15.13 -17.47
C GLU A 309 -16.47 -16.44 -17.45
N THR A 310 -15.86 -16.70 -16.31
CA THR A 310 -15.18 -17.96 -15.95
C THR A 310 -15.72 -18.40 -14.60
N ALA A 311 -15.35 -19.60 -14.15
CA ALA A 311 -15.74 -20.11 -12.82
C ALA A 311 -15.37 -19.16 -11.66
N LEU A 312 -14.26 -18.40 -11.81
CA LEU A 312 -13.73 -17.54 -10.75
C LEU A 312 -13.92 -16.04 -11.01
N GLU A 313 -14.26 -15.63 -12.23
CA GLU A 313 -14.22 -14.22 -12.62
C GLU A 313 -15.31 -13.88 -13.62
N LYS A 314 -16.04 -12.80 -13.35
CA LYS A 314 -16.92 -12.12 -14.30
C LYS A 314 -16.36 -10.73 -14.58
N SER A 315 -16.27 -10.32 -15.84
CA SER A 315 -15.89 -8.97 -16.23
C SER A 315 -16.75 -8.48 -17.39
N ALA A 316 -16.99 -7.18 -17.43
CA ALA A 316 -17.67 -6.50 -18.51
C ALA A 316 -17.07 -5.12 -18.74
N PHE A 317 -17.14 -4.63 -19.98
CA PHE A 317 -16.75 -3.29 -20.34
C PHE A 317 -17.81 -2.63 -21.22
N PHE A 318 -17.84 -1.29 -21.17
CA PHE A 318 -18.66 -0.43 -22.00
C PHE A 318 -17.81 0.76 -22.45
N VAL A 319 -17.68 0.95 -23.76
CA VAL A 319 -16.84 1.95 -24.42
C VAL A 319 -15.43 1.96 -23.82
N TRP A 320 -14.66 0.91 -24.10
CA TRP A 320 -13.33 0.73 -23.51
C TRP A 320 -12.43 1.96 -23.78
N PRO A 321 -11.73 2.50 -22.76
CA PRO A 321 -11.57 2.02 -21.38
C PRO A 321 -12.53 2.67 -20.34
N ILE A 322 -13.59 3.36 -20.77
CA ILE A 322 -14.45 4.20 -19.93
C ILE A 322 -15.18 3.38 -18.86
N GLY A 323 -16.11 2.50 -19.26
CA GLY A 323 -16.88 1.66 -18.35
C GLY A 323 -16.23 0.29 -18.18
N TYR A 324 -16.01 -0.14 -16.93
CA TYR A 324 -15.52 -1.48 -16.63
C TYR A 324 -16.06 -1.98 -15.29
N ALA A 325 -16.53 -3.22 -15.26
CA ALA A 325 -17.02 -3.91 -14.07
C ALA A 325 -16.38 -5.29 -13.99
N GLN A 326 -15.97 -5.71 -12.80
CA GLN A 326 -15.37 -7.02 -12.57
C GLN A 326 -15.75 -7.55 -11.19
N THR A 327 -16.03 -8.84 -11.13
CA THR A 327 -16.29 -9.61 -9.92
C THR A 327 -15.32 -10.78 -9.91
N GLN A 328 -14.51 -10.91 -8.86
CA GLN A 328 -13.54 -11.99 -8.69
C GLN A 328 -13.88 -12.79 -7.43
N GLN A 329 -14.01 -14.10 -7.58
CA GLN A 329 -14.13 -15.05 -6.48
C GLN A 329 -12.73 -15.46 -6.02
N LYS A 330 -12.39 -15.14 -4.78
CA LYS A 330 -11.18 -15.63 -4.09
C LYS A 330 -11.56 -16.75 -3.14
N ALA A 331 -10.54 -17.34 -2.50
CA ALA A 331 -10.73 -18.43 -1.55
C ALA A 331 -11.68 -18.06 -0.39
N ARG A 332 -11.56 -16.84 0.15
CA ARG A 332 -12.34 -16.36 1.29
C ARG A 332 -13.27 -15.18 0.98
N ASP A 333 -13.01 -14.46 -0.10
CA ASP A 333 -13.68 -13.19 -0.38
C ASP A 333 -14.21 -13.13 -1.82
N VAL A 334 -15.26 -12.36 -2.02
CA VAL A 334 -15.71 -11.89 -3.33
C VAL A 334 -15.32 -10.42 -3.45
N VAL A 335 -14.49 -10.10 -4.45
CA VAL A 335 -14.05 -8.75 -4.72
C VAL A 335 -14.75 -8.23 -5.96
N GLU A 336 -15.49 -7.14 -5.80
CA GLU A 336 -16.13 -6.42 -6.89
C GLU A 336 -15.45 -5.08 -7.09
N HIS A 337 -15.25 -4.70 -8.34
CA HIS A 337 -14.93 -3.33 -8.67
C HIS A 337 -15.65 -2.86 -9.92
N ARG A 338 -16.02 -1.58 -9.91
CA ARG A 338 -16.67 -0.89 -11.02
C ARG A 338 -15.98 0.44 -11.21
N ARG A 339 -15.76 0.84 -12.45
CA ARG A 339 -15.16 2.13 -12.76
C ARG A 339 -15.80 2.77 -13.99
N LEU A 340 -15.87 4.09 -13.93
CA LEU A 340 -16.10 4.98 -15.05
C LEU A 340 -14.87 5.88 -15.17
N PHE A 341 -13.88 5.44 -15.93
CA PHE A 341 -12.59 6.14 -16.02
C PHE A 341 -12.74 7.53 -16.68
N PRO A 342 -12.08 8.58 -16.15
CA PRO A 342 -11.26 8.62 -14.93
C PRO A 342 -12.04 9.03 -13.67
N LEU A 343 -13.35 9.25 -13.76
CA LEU A 343 -14.16 9.95 -12.77
C LEU A 343 -14.53 9.10 -11.55
N ILE A 344 -15.03 7.89 -11.76
CA ILE A 344 -15.62 7.07 -10.68
C ILE A 344 -14.87 5.76 -10.57
N TYR A 345 -14.52 5.40 -9.33
CA TYR A 345 -14.04 4.07 -8.99
C TYR A 345 -14.75 3.58 -7.72
N HIS A 346 -15.28 2.36 -7.75
CA HIS A 346 -15.94 1.70 -6.64
C HIS A 346 -15.35 0.30 -6.48
N LYS A 347 -15.03 -0.10 -5.26
CA LYS A 347 -14.58 -1.44 -4.89
C LYS A 347 -15.31 -1.90 -3.64
N THR A 348 -15.80 -3.13 -3.63
CA THR A 348 -16.35 -3.79 -2.45
C THR A 348 -15.68 -5.14 -2.25
N VAL A 349 -15.50 -5.51 -0.98
CA VAL A 349 -15.01 -6.82 -0.57
C VAL A 349 -16.04 -7.41 0.37
N ARG A 350 -16.55 -8.59 0.00
CA ARG A 350 -17.52 -9.36 0.79
C ARG A 350 -16.91 -10.70 1.18
N PRO A 351 -17.18 -11.22 2.39
CA PRO A 351 -16.79 -12.57 2.72
C PRO A 351 -17.61 -13.53 1.86
N ARG A 352 -16.98 -14.62 1.43
CA ARG A 352 -17.65 -15.67 0.67
C ARG A 352 -18.51 -16.49 1.61
N VAL A 353 -19.79 -16.64 1.28
CA VAL A 353 -20.73 -17.49 2.02
C VAL A 353 -21.19 -18.62 1.10
N GLU A 354 -21.46 -19.78 1.69
CA GLU A 354 -22.09 -20.89 0.99
C GLU A 354 -23.55 -20.55 0.61
N SER A 355 -24.03 -21.12 -0.49
CA SER A 355 -25.29 -20.73 -1.13
C SER A 355 -26.49 -20.92 -0.20
N GLY A 356 -27.34 -19.88 -0.08
CA GLY A 356 -28.60 -19.93 0.69
C GLY A 356 -28.69 -18.98 1.89
N VAL A 357 -27.60 -18.30 2.24
CA VAL A 357 -27.57 -17.27 3.29
C VAL A 357 -27.67 -15.88 2.66
N THR A 358 -28.39 -14.97 3.32
CA THR A 358 -28.45 -13.53 2.97
C THR A 358 -27.05 -12.98 2.71
N GLU A 359 -26.86 -12.24 1.62
CA GLU A 359 -25.56 -11.65 1.29
C GLU A 359 -25.06 -10.82 2.47
N PRO A 360 -23.87 -11.14 3.03
CA PRO A 360 -23.34 -10.43 4.18
C PRO A 360 -22.97 -9.00 3.79
N ASP A 361 -23.05 -8.11 4.77
CA ASP A 361 -22.61 -6.73 4.59
C ASP A 361 -21.14 -6.67 4.14
N PRO A 362 -20.78 -5.73 3.23
CA PRO A 362 -19.41 -5.58 2.78
C PRO A 362 -18.45 -5.25 3.92
N THR A 363 -17.44 -6.10 4.11
CA THR A 363 -16.33 -5.88 5.07
C THR A 363 -15.51 -4.65 4.70
N GLU A 364 -15.27 -4.45 3.40
CA GLU A 364 -14.60 -3.26 2.88
C GLU A 364 -15.38 -2.61 1.74
N CYS A 365 -15.42 -1.29 1.73
CA CYS A 365 -15.95 -0.49 0.63
C CYS A 365 -15.00 0.67 0.35
N PHE A 366 -14.72 0.95 -0.92
CA PHE A 366 -13.91 2.07 -1.35
C PHE A 366 -14.58 2.74 -2.55
N GLU A 367 -14.80 4.04 -2.45
CA GLU A 367 -15.41 4.88 -3.47
C GLU A 367 -14.51 6.08 -3.74
N GLN A 368 -14.37 6.44 -5.00
CA GLN A 368 -13.57 7.59 -5.41
C GLN A 368 -14.30 8.33 -6.52
N LEU A 369 -14.43 9.63 -6.32
CA LEU A 369 -14.89 10.60 -7.30
C LEU A 369 -13.71 11.53 -7.60
N TRP A 370 -12.92 11.19 -8.61
CA TRP A 370 -11.75 11.96 -8.98
C TRP A 370 -12.16 13.26 -9.70
N PRO A 371 -11.50 14.41 -9.43
CA PRO A 371 -10.42 14.64 -8.47
C PRO A 371 -10.88 15.08 -7.06
N LEU A 372 -12.17 14.94 -6.77
CA LEU A 372 -12.86 15.60 -5.65
C LEU A 372 -12.64 14.90 -4.31
N ALA A 373 -12.98 13.62 -4.19
CA ALA A 373 -12.94 12.93 -2.91
C ALA A 373 -12.82 11.41 -3.05
N SER A 374 -12.39 10.78 -1.95
CA SER A 374 -12.51 9.33 -1.75
C SER A 374 -13.17 9.04 -0.41
N TYR A 375 -13.92 7.95 -0.38
CA TYR A 375 -14.53 7.37 0.80
C TYR A 375 -14.07 5.93 0.95
N GLU A 376 -13.68 5.55 2.16
CA GLU A 376 -13.22 4.21 2.48
C GLU A 376 -13.90 3.74 3.77
N ARG A 377 -14.35 2.49 3.79
CA ARG A 377 -14.91 1.81 4.95
C ARG A 377 -14.20 0.47 5.13
N ARG A 378 -13.65 0.22 6.31
CA ARG A 378 -13.04 -1.06 6.71
C ARG A 378 -13.55 -1.45 8.09
N GLY A 379 -14.47 -2.42 8.15
CA GLY A 379 -15.17 -2.74 9.38
C GLY A 379 -15.93 -1.53 9.93
N GLU A 380 -15.65 -1.14 11.19
CA GLU A 380 -16.25 0.04 11.82
C GLU A 380 -15.61 1.37 11.37
N GLU A 381 -14.36 1.33 10.91
CA GLU A 381 -13.62 2.53 10.53
C GLU A 381 -14.08 3.04 9.18
N ARG A 382 -14.32 4.35 9.12
CA ARG A 382 -14.71 5.07 7.91
C ARG A 382 -13.79 6.26 7.74
N ARG A 383 -13.40 6.55 6.50
CA ARG A 383 -12.48 7.63 6.15
C ARG A 383 -12.93 8.36 4.90
N ILE A 384 -12.88 9.69 4.93
CA ILE A 384 -13.07 10.55 3.76
C ILE A 384 -11.82 11.39 3.55
N ARG A 385 -11.37 11.50 2.29
CA ARG A 385 -10.25 12.36 1.91
C ARG A 385 -10.59 13.23 0.71
N ALA A 386 -10.14 14.48 0.72
CA ALA A 386 -10.27 15.40 -0.41
C ALA A 386 -9.13 16.45 -0.43
N PRO A 387 -8.67 16.91 -1.61
CA PRO A 387 -8.89 16.33 -2.94
C PRO A 387 -8.12 15.00 -3.14
N VAL A 388 -8.45 14.29 -4.21
CA VAL A 388 -7.74 13.08 -4.66
C VAL A 388 -7.20 13.31 -6.05
N LEU A 389 -5.89 13.51 -6.19
CA LEU A 389 -5.29 13.86 -7.49
C LEU A 389 -4.95 12.66 -8.38
N TRP A 390 -5.08 11.43 -7.87
CA TRP A 390 -4.79 10.21 -8.63
C TRP A 390 -6.08 9.47 -9.05
N PRO A 391 -6.33 9.21 -10.34
CA PRO A 391 -7.63 8.73 -10.85
C PRO A 391 -7.89 7.23 -10.67
N LEU A 392 -6.91 6.49 -10.16
CA LEU A 392 -7.00 5.05 -9.90
C LEU A 392 -6.85 4.80 -8.39
N PRO A 393 -7.04 3.57 -7.88
CA PRO A 393 -6.61 3.22 -6.54
C PRO A 393 -5.14 3.60 -6.34
N CYS A 394 -4.88 4.38 -5.29
CA CYS A 394 -3.57 4.91 -4.98
C CYS A 394 -2.58 3.76 -4.68
N PRO A 395 -1.51 3.56 -5.47
CA PRO A 395 -0.49 2.58 -5.13
C PRO A 395 0.10 2.89 -3.76
N GLY A 396 0.49 1.88 -2.98
CA GLY A 396 0.94 2.08 -1.60
C GLY A 396 2.08 3.11 -1.43
N GLY A 397 3.02 3.18 -2.38
CA GLY A 397 4.08 4.20 -2.36
C GLY A 397 3.55 5.61 -2.63
N LEU A 398 2.56 5.78 -3.52
CA LEU A 398 1.90 7.06 -3.76
C LEU A 398 1.09 7.50 -2.53
N GLU A 399 0.38 6.56 -1.92
CA GLU A 399 -0.43 6.77 -0.70
C GLU A 399 0.43 7.22 0.47
N ARG A 400 1.63 6.65 0.62
CA ARG A 400 2.56 7.04 1.70
C ARG A 400 3.28 8.35 1.43
N ASN A 401 3.72 8.63 0.20
CA ASN A 401 4.66 9.74 -0.06
C ASN A 401 4.00 10.99 -0.63
N TRP A 402 2.95 10.85 -1.43
CA TRP A 402 2.38 11.97 -2.20
C TRP A 402 0.95 12.31 -1.77
N ALA A 403 0.11 11.31 -1.48
CA ALA A 403 -1.28 11.55 -1.11
C ALA A 403 -1.46 12.54 0.05
N PRO A 404 -0.66 12.50 1.14
CA PRO A 404 -0.78 13.45 2.23
C PRO A 404 -0.48 14.90 1.82
N LEU A 405 0.32 15.12 0.76
CA LEU A 405 0.70 16.45 0.30
C LEU A 405 -0.42 17.19 -0.42
N TRP A 406 -1.37 16.49 -1.03
CA TRP A 406 -2.54 17.13 -1.65
C TRP A 406 -3.82 16.93 -0.86
N THR A 407 -3.85 16.04 0.14
CA THR A 407 -5.04 15.82 0.96
C THR A 407 -5.21 17.00 1.92
N LEU A 408 -6.17 17.87 1.61
CA LEU A 408 -6.49 19.06 2.40
C LEU A 408 -7.56 18.80 3.45
N TYR A 409 -8.42 17.80 3.24
CA TYR A 409 -9.44 17.35 4.16
C TYR A 409 -9.27 15.85 4.39
N ASP A 410 -9.13 15.45 5.65
CA ASP A 410 -9.07 14.06 6.08
C ASP A 410 -9.98 13.91 7.29
N ARG A 411 -10.94 13.00 7.21
CA ARG A 411 -11.87 12.70 8.30
C ARG A 411 -11.94 11.19 8.48
N THR A 412 -11.51 10.72 9.63
CA THR A 412 -11.61 9.32 10.04
C THR A 412 -12.54 9.21 11.24
N TRP A 413 -13.43 8.23 11.24
CA TRP A 413 -14.31 8.00 12.37
C TRP A 413 -14.68 6.53 12.52
N THR A 414 -14.92 6.15 13.77
CA THR A 414 -15.49 4.87 14.20
C THR A 414 -16.78 5.14 14.98
N THR A 415 -17.35 4.13 15.63
CA THR A 415 -18.54 4.29 16.48
C THR A 415 -18.30 5.26 17.64
N ASN A 416 -17.09 5.28 18.22
CA ASN A 416 -16.77 6.02 19.44
C ASN A 416 -15.72 7.12 19.26
N GLN A 417 -15.07 7.18 18.09
CA GLN A 417 -13.96 8.10 17.84
C GLN A 417 -14.15 8.86 16.53
N LEU A 418 -13.67 10.11 16.51
CA LEU A 418 -13.66 11.00 15.36
C LEU A 418 -12.33 11.76 15.35
N ASP A 419 -11.64 11.77 14.21
CA ASP A 419 -10.50 12.63 13.92
C ASP A 419 -10.77 13.34 12.57
N GLU A 420 -10.91 14.65 12.62
CA GLU A 420 -11.17 15.49 11.45
C GLU A 420 -10.09 16.57 11.35
N SER A 421 -9.48 16.69 10.18
CA SER A 421 -8.39 17.62 9.92
C SER A 421 -8.58 18.33 8.58
N TRP A 422 -8.47 19.66 8.61
CA TRP A 422 -8.50 20.53 7.45
C TRP A 422 -7.16 21.27 7.31
N LEU A 423 -6.74 21.47 6.05
CA LEU A 423 -5.51 22.15 5.64
C LEU A 423 -4.31 21.71 6.50
N TRP A 424 -4.10 20.38 6.57
CA TRP A 424 -3.01 19.76 7.34
C TRP A 424 -3.01 20.07 8.85
N GLY A 425 -4.18 20.37 9.40
CA GLY A 425 -4.35 20.60 10.83
C GLY A 425 -4.45 22.07 11.22
N VAL A 426 -4.70 22.97 10.26
CA VAL A 426 -5.11 24.35 10.59
C VAL A 426 -6.43 24.32 11.36
N TYR A 427 -7.41 23.53 10.91
CA TYR A 427 -8.57 23.19 11.73
C TYR A 427 -8.52 21.70 12.07
N ARG A 428 -8.75 21.38 13.34
CA ARG A 428 -8.90 20.00 13.80
C ARG A 428 -10.07 19.87 14.74
N ARG A 429 -10.73 18.73 14.67
CA ARG A 429 -11.78 18.33 15.58
C ARG A 429 -11.60 16.86 15.93
N ARG A 430 -11.62 16.55 17.22
CA ARG A 430 -11.54 15.19 17.74
C ARG A 430 -12.60 14.93 18.78
N ALA A 431 -13.11 13.71 18.78
CA ALA A 431 -13.93 13.19 19.85
C ALA A 431 -13.53 11.73 20.11
N SER A 432 -13.37 11.36 21.37
CA SER A 432 -13.11 9.98 21.79
C SER A 432 -13.81 9.77 23.13
N GLY A 433 -14.89 8.98 23.14
CA GLY A 433 -15.75 8.83 24.32
C GLY A 433 -16.26 10.17 24.84
N ASN A 434 -15.92 10.50 26.09
CA ASN A 434 -16.30 11.75 26.75
C ASN A 434 -15.32 12.91 26.49
N SER A 435 -14.18 12.64 25.87
CA SER A 435 -13.22 13.67 25.49
C SER A 435 -13.59 14.30 24.14
N ARG A 436 -13.61 15.62 24.10
CA ARG A 436 -13.82 16.42 22.89
C ARG A 436 -12.74 17.48 22.80
N SER A 437 -12.15 17.64 21.64
CA SER A 437 -11.21 18.72 21.38
C SER A 437 -11.41 19.31 20.01
N TRP A 438 -11.18 20.60 19.89
CA TRP A 438 -11.12 21.26 18.59
C TRP A 438 -10.12 22.41 18.64
N SER A 439 -9.51 22.70 17.49
CA SER A 439 -8.52 23.75 17.36
C SER A 439 -8.58 24.41 15.99
N ILE A 440 -8.25 25.70 15.97
CA ILE A 440 -8.04 26.52 14.78
C ILE A 440 -6.70 27.21 14.98
N PHE A 441 -5.64 26.72 14.35
CA PHE A 441 -4.30 27.27 14.50
C PHE A 441 -4.13 28.59 13.74
N PRO A 442 -3.50 29.63 14.33
CA PRO A 442 -3.00 29.73 15.72
C PRO A 442 -4.02 30.32 16.71
N LEU A 443 -5.27 30.53 16.26
CA LEU A 443 -6.27 31.36 16.92
C LEU A 443 -6.84 30.77 18.21
N TYR A 444 -7.29 29.52 18.20
CA TYR A 444 -8.08 28.98 19.30
C TYR A 444 -7.86 27.47 19.48
N ARG A 445 -7.94 27.01 20.73
CA ARG A 445 -8.01 25.60 21.10
C ARG A 445 -8.98 25.44 22.25
N SER A 446 -9.78 24.37 22.21
CA SER A 446 -10.55 23.91 23.36
C SER A 446 -10.41 22.40 23.50
N ARG A 447 -10.28 21.96 24.75
CA ARG A 447 -10.33 20.56 25.16
C ARG A 447 -11.32 20.45 26.32
N GLN A 448 -12.18 19.45 26.24
CA GLN A 448 -13.16 19.14 27.26
C GLN A 448 -13.14 17.63 27.50
N SER A 449 -13.07 17.25 28.77
CA SER A 449 -13.26 15.91 29.31
C SER A 449 -14.20 16.05 30.52
N ASP A 450 -14.61 14.95 31.13
CA ASP A 450 -15.53 14.97 32.28
C ASP A 450 -14.96 15.78 33.47
N GLU A 451 -13.65 15.68 33.70
CA GLU A 451 -12.96 16.31 34.82
C GLU A 451 -12.13 17.54 34.44
N GLN A 452 -11.84 17.70 33.15
CA GLN A 452 -10.91 18.70 32.65
C GLN A 452 -11.55 19.57 31.55
N ARG A 453 -11.47 20.89 31.70
CA ARG A 453 -11.87 21.84 30.65
C ARG A 453 -10.79 22.87 30.45
N ALA A 454 -10.20 22.89 29.27
CA ALA A 454 -9.17 23.85 28.89
C ALA A 454 -9.55 24.59 27.62
N TRP A 455 -9.25 25.88 27.55
CA TRP A 455 -9.21 26.63 26.30
C TRP A 455 -8.03 27.57 26.26
N SER A 456 -7.52 27.83 25.06
CA SER A 456 -6.46 28.81 24.83
C SER A 456 -6.73 29.60 23.56
N PHE A 457 -6.38 30.88 23.60
CA PHE A 457 -6.50 31.82 22.50
C PHE A 457 -5.10 32.37 22.14
N LEU A 458 -4.82 32.50 20.85
CA LEU A 458 -3.55 32.97 20.28
C LEU A 458 -2.33 32.33 20.95
N LEU A 459 -2.32 30.99 21.00
CA LEU A 459 -1.23 30.19 21.60
C LEU A 459 -0.96 30.46 23.08
N GLY A 460 -1.95 30.97 23.83
CA GLY A 460 -1.84 31.23 25.28
C GLY A 460 -1.76 32.70 25.67
N LEU A 461 -2.11 33.62 24.76
CA LEU A 461 -2.35 35.03 25.09
C LEU A 461 -3.43 35.16 26.16
N ALA A 462 -4.51 34.38 26.01
CA ALA A 462 -5.52 34.17 27.03
C ALA A 462 -5.77 32.66 27.12
N GLY A 463 -5.93 32.12 28.32
CA GLY A 463 -6.21 30.72 28.50
C GLY A 463 -6.91 30.44 29.82
N TYR A 464 -7.60 29.33 29.86
CA TYR A 464 -8.31 28.82 31.02
C TYR A 464 -8.12 27.32 31.08
N GLU A 465 -7.92 26.81 32.28
CA GLU A 465 -7.75 25.39 32.54
C GLU A 465 -8.45 25.06 33.85
N ARG A 466 -9.38 24.12 33.79
CA ARG A 466 -10.08 23.59 34.95
C ARG A 466 -9.74 22.12 35.06
N GLU A 467 -9.29 21.72 36.24
CA GLU A 467 -9.03 20.33 36.61
C GLU A 467 -9.71 20.10 37.96
N GLY A 468 -10.89 19.47 37.94
CA GLY A 468 -11.77 19.35 39.11
C GLY A 468 -12.13 20.70 39.75
N LEU A 469 -11.60 20.95 40.96
CA LEU A 469 -11.78 22.17 41.75
C LEU A 469 -10.72 23.25 41.45
N ARG A 470 -9.64 22.91 40.74
CA ARG A 470 -8.57 23.86 40.41
C ARG A 470 -8.94 24.61 39.13
N ARG A 471 -8.92 25.94 39.16
CA ARG A 471 -9.12 26.82 38.00
C ARG A 471 -7.88 27.66 37.79
N THR A 472 -7.25 27.57 36.63
CA THR A 472 -6.07 28.33 36.25
C THR A 472 -6.41 29.24 35.08
N TYR A 473 -6.16 30.53 35.22
CA TYR A 473 -6.29 31.53 34.16
C TYR A 473 -4.90 31.94 33.69
N ARG A 474 -4.70 32.06 32.38
CA ARG A 474 -3.45 32.50 31.76
C ARG A 474 -3.68 33.79 30.98
N PHE A 475 -2.83 34.78 31.18
CA PHE A 475 -2.83 36.06 30.44
C PHE A 475 -1.42 36.42 29.97
N LEU A 476 -1.31 36.97 28.76
CA LEU A 476 -0.07 37.45 28.14
C LEU A 476 1.08 36.42 28.20
N TYR A 477 0.77 35.14 27.97
CA TYR A 477 1.70 34.00 27.95
C TYR A 477 2.37 33.64 29.30
N LEU A 478 2.61 34.62 30.18
CA LEU A 478 3.43 34.47 31.40
C LEU A 478 2.60 34.49 32.69
N PHE A 479 1.51 35.27 32.75
CA PHE A 479 0.75 35.45 33.98
C PHE A 479 -0.20 34.28 34.17
N ARG A 480 0.01 33.47 35.22
CA ARG A 480 -0.89 32.39 35.63
C ARG A 480 -1.53 32.74 36.97
N HIS A 481 -2.85 32.82 37.00
CA HIS A 481 -3.62 33.00 38.23
C HIS A 481 -4.39 31.71 38.53
N THR A 482 -4.08 31.06 39.65
CA THR A 482 -4.75 29.83 40.07
C THR A 482 -5.73 30.13 41.19
N ARG A 483 -6.98 29.72 41.03
CA ARG A 483 -8.05 29.78 42.02
C ARG A 483 -8.54 28.36 42.32
N MET A 484 -8.48 27.96 43.58
CA MET A 484 -9.18 26.76 44.04
C MET A 484 -10.64 27.13 44.36
N SER A 485 -11.61 26.40 43.81
CA SER A 485 -12.97 26.46 44.34
C SER A 485 -13.00 25.68 45.65
N LYS A 486 -13.58 26.29 46.69
CA LYS A 486 -13.89 25.63 47.96
C LYS A 486 -14.68 24.35 47.63
N PRO A 487 -14.35 23.17 48.19
CA PRO A 487 -15.24 22.02 48.08
C PRO A 487 -16.62 22.45 48.60
N ALA A 488 -17.69 22.00 47.94
CA ALA A 488 -19.02 22.13 48.52
C ALA A 488 -18.93 21.47 49.91
N GLY A 489 -19.04 22.28 50.97
CA GLY A 489 -19.19 21.73 52.31
C GLY A 489 -20.46 20.88 52.32
N PRO A 490 -20.54 19.85 53.19
CA PRO A 490 -21.77 19.07 53.29
C PRO A 490 -22.92 20.04 53.55
N GLU A 491 -23.98 19.94 52.73
CA GLU A 491 -25.29 20.45 53.10
C GLU A 491 -25.62 19.82 54.44
N ILE A 492 -25.52 20.61 55.52
CA ILE A 492 -26.13 20.28 56.79
C ILE A 492 -27.63 20.40 56.50
N PRO A 493 -28.42 19.32 56.62
CA PRO A 493 -29.86 19.45 56.58
C PRO A 493 -30.25 20.36 57.75
N GLU A 494 -30.89 21.49 57.46
CA GLU A 494 -31.70 22.20 58.45
C GLU A 494 -32.89 21.31 58.79
N ASP A 495 -32.69 20.30 59.64
CA ASP A 495 -33.75 19.59 60.35
C ASP A 495 -33.13 18.76 61.48
N VAL A 496 -33.26 19.29 62.69
CA VAL A 496 -33.50 18.63 63.99
C VAL A 496 -32.84 19.47 65.10
N LEU A 497 -33.58 20.49 65.50
CA LEU A 497 -33.50 21.10 66.82
C LEU A 497 -34.40 20.28 67.76
N PHE A 498 -33.94 20.09 69.00
CA PHE A 498 -34.59 19.47 70.18
C PHE A 498 -34.43 17.97 70.42
N LYS A 499 -33.55 17.63 71.36
CA LYS A 499 -33.99 16.92 72.57
C LYS A 499 -33.14 17.32 73.78
N VAL A 500 -33.80 18.00 74.73
CA VAL A 500 -33.36 18.23 76.09
C VAL A 500 -33.63 16.96 76.89
N GLU A 501 -32.66 16.47 77.66
CA GLU A 501 -32.92 15.61 78.81
C GLU A 501 -31.95 15.97 79.95
N PHE A 502 -32.53 16.27 81.11
CA PHE A 502 -31.88 16.63 82.37
C PHE A 502 -31.68 15.38 83.25
N SER A 503 -30.80 15.54 84.26
CA SER A 503 -30.66 14.76 85.52
C SER A 503 -29.41 13.85 85.58
N SER A 504 -28.57 13.78 86.63
CA SER A 504 -28.41 14.51 87.90
C SER A 504 -27.10 14.04 88.60
N ARG A 505 -26.56 14.88 89.52
CA ARG A 505 -25.74 14.53 90.72
C ARG A 505 -24.39 13.78 90.48
N ARG A 506 -23.30 13.94 91.22
CA ARG A 506 -22.91 14.55 92.49
C ARG A 506 -21.36 14.63 92.46
N ILE A 507 -20.79 15.69 93.04
CA ILE A 507 -19.38 15.71 93.49
C ILE A 507 -19.30 14.92 94.82
N PRO A 508 -18.14 14.30 95.16
CA PRO A 508 -17.33 14.95 96.19
C PRO A 508 -15.81 14.88 95.94
N THR A 509 -15.16 15.97 96.33
CA THR A 509 -13.74 16.10 96.62
C THR A 509 -13.31 15.26 97.83
N GLY A 510 -12.09 14.75 97.82
CA GLY A 510 -11.37 14.24 99.00
C GLY A 510 -9.87 14.52 98.86
N VAL A 511 -9.31 15.23 99.84
CA VAL A 511 -7.93 15.73 99.95
C VAL A 511 -7.24 15.03 101.13
N GLY A 512 -5.90 14.85 101.05
CA GLY A 512 -4.98 14.72 102.20
C GLY A 512 -4.07 13.49 102.12
N GLY A 513 -2.77 13.62 101.84
CA GLY A 513 -1.67 13.84 102.82
C GLY A 513 -0.76 12.58 102.80
N VAL A 514 0.53 12.50 103.13
CA VAL A 514 1.58 13.30 103.79
C VAL A 514 2.96 12.70 103.33
N ALA A 515 4.04 13.46 103.52
CA ALA A 515 5.47 13.20 103.28
C ALA A 515 6.06 11.97 104.03
N PRO A 516 7.38 11.66 103.95
CA PRO A 516 8.51 12.53 104.35
C PRO A 516 9.38 13.07 103.21
#